data_AF-A0A420P5S4-F1
#
_entry.id   AF-A0A420P5S4-F1
#
_cell.length_a   1.000
_cell.length_b   1.000
_cell.length_c   1.000
_cell.angle_alpha   90.00
_cell.angle_beta   90.00
_cell.angle_gamma   90.00
#
_symmetry.space_group_name_H-M   'P 1'
#
loop_
_entity.id
_entity.type
_entity.pdbx_description
1 polymer ?
#
loop_
_entity_poly.entity_id
_entity_poly.type
_entity_poly.pdbx_seq_one_letter_code
_entity_poly.pdbx_strand_id
1 'polypeptide(L)'
;MNNKTGGSNEYHPGANVSKEKWYFPPELRNGLKPFDLSNETIAETLACAWEYARCVIPDWNSWDRYLAFNRTIVIAIIAEFRGDLIPEVDSKDIIGYDLDELLSTLFGGTSMREDMAREFRTFLLMSAEKSRKRRDSELFGRYLNALTKSPQCWFRLRDCDALARYTMASALACNGFSDMPFDEKQLQLVAELSDTLYDAVAFYKHRAEGETNSTFGYVGNEMRVENYRDYRDILWALDVTWAQDPAKRCVLNFVRPFGGPIHMMTRRYRFVEDGLMIGRPETDQVVELTRANFKLWNKVEGDAAKPAKDGRNMDTITQSDKLMIPGFCGLLESSAEKSCSHCDSAVSSSPGIRRFGGVRLCDECKTEWRLFMRAARVRFAAAFPEIKDNLLG
;
A
#
# COMPACT_ATOMS: atom_id res chain seq x y z
N MET A 1 52.36 -19.82 -14.41
CA MET A 1 51.57 -20.53 -15.43
C MET A 1 50.11 -20.18 -15.20
N ASN A 2 49.51 -19.54 -16.20
CA ASN A 2 48.08 -19.22 -16.25
C ASN A 2 47.24 -20.49 -16.21
N ASN A 3 46.06 -20.42 -15.57
CA ASN A 3 44.86 -20.85 -16.27
C ASN A 3 43.62 -20.10 -15.76
N LYS A 4 43.02 -19.40 -16.73
CA LYS A 4 41.70 -18.76 -16.68
C LYS A 4 40.62 -19.83 -16.80
N THR A 5 39.58 -19.72 -16.01
CA THR A 5 38.19 -20.10 -16.31
C THR A 5 37.33 -19.12 -15.51
N GLY A 6 36.59 -18.18 -16.08
CA GLY A 6 35.67 -18.34 -17.20
C GLY A 6 34.26 -18.21 -16.63
N GLY A 7 33.70 -17.01 -16.68
CA GLY A 7 32.41 -16.67 -16.08
C GLY A 7 32.17 -15.17 -16.09
N SER A 8 32.50 -14.52 -17.22
CA SER A 8 32.15 -13.14 -17.51
C SER A 8 30.63 -13.04 -17.73
N ASN A 9 29.89 -12.63 -16.70
CA ASN A 9 28.62 -11.96 -16.94
C ASN A 9 28.95 -10.54 -17.41
N GLU A 10 29.32 -10.47 -18.69
CA GLU A 10 29.40 -9.24 -19.44
C GLU A 10 28.07 -8.52 -19.32
N TYR A 11 28.17 -7.32 -18.78
CA TYR A 11 27.26 -6.21 -18.94
C TYR A 11 26.68 -6.22 -20.36
N HIS A 12 25.36 -6.29 -20.48
CA HIS A 12 24.64 -5.83 -21.67
C HIS A 12 24.23 -4.36 -21.44
N PRO A 13 25.04 -3.37 -21.81
CA PRO A 13 24.58 -2.01 -22.03
C PRO A 13 23.76 -2.01 -23.32
N GLY A 14 22.54 -2.55 -23.24
CA GLY A 14 21.80 -2.93 -24.45
C GLY A 14 20.29 -2.83 -24.33
N ALA A 15 19.74 -2.64 -23.14
CA ALA A 15 18.47 -1.95 -23.04
C ALA A 15 18.78 -0.46 -23.23
N ASN A 16 18.93 -0.06 -24.49
CA ASN A 16 18.65 1.30 -24.92
C ASN A 16 17.37 1.67 -24.15
N VAL A 17 17.45 2.58 -23.17
CA VAL A 17 16.28 3.09 -22.47
C VAL A 17 15.44 3.63 -23.60
N SER A 18 14.49 2.82 -24.08
CA SER A 18 13.63 3.20 -25.19
C SER A 18 13.06 4.54 -24.77
N LYS A 19 12.83 5.47 -25.70
CA LYS A 19 12.06 6.68 -25.36
C LYS A 19 10.70 6.21 -24.86
N GLU A 20 10.59 6.01 -23.55
CA GLU A 20 9.44 5.36 -22.94
C GLU A 20 8.26 6.27 -23.22
N LYS A 21 7.22 5.69 -23.81
CA LYS A 21 6.01 6.42 -24.10
C LYS A 21 5.09 6.33 -22.89
N TRP A 22 4.66 7.49 -22.44
CA TRP A 22 3.76 7.63 -21.31
C TRP A 22 2.32 7.73 -21.80
N TYR A 23 1.45 6.87 -21.29
CA TYR A 23 0.04 6.83 -21.69
C TYR A 23 -0.84 7.21 -20.51
N PHE A 24 -1.54 8.34 -20.65
CA PHE A 24 -2.55 8.80 -19.72
C PHE A 24 -3.42 9.89 -20.36
N PRO A 25 -4.65 10.12 -19.88
CA PRO A 25 -5.51 11.21 -20.34
C PRO A 25 -4.86 12.57 -20.09
N PRO A 26 -4.81 13.50 -21.07
CA PRO A 26 -4.27 14.85 -20.89
C PRO A 26 -4.84 15.59 -19.68
N GLU A 27 -6.09 15.31 -19.31
CA GLU A 27 -6.83 15.91 -18.21
C GLU A 27 -6.20 15.64 -16.84
N LEU A 28 -5.36 14.61 -16.71
CA LEU A 28 -4.56 14.41 -15.49
C LEU A 28 -3.52 15.51 -15.31
N ARG A 29 -3.03 16.17 -16.37
CA ARG A 29 -2.11 17.30 -16.21
C ARG A 29 -2.78 18.57 -15.70
N ASN A 30 -4.10 18.69 -15.87
CA ASN A 30 -4.82 19.91 -15.51
C ASN A 30 -4.76 20.13 -14.00
N GLY A 31 -4.31 21.31 -13.59
CA GLY A 31 -4.19 21.69 -12.17
C GLY A 31 -2.81 21.40 -11.56
N LEU A 32 -1.99 20.53 -12.14
CA LEU A 32 -0.63 20.30 -11.62
C LEU A 32 0.18 21.59 -11.66
N LYS A 33 0.67 22.01 -10.49
CA LYS A 33 1.60 23.13 -10.40
C LYS A 33 3.00 22.65 -10.76
N PRO A 34 3.93 23.53 -11.16
CA PRO A 34 5.34 23.18 -11.20
C PRO A 34 5.82 22.83 -9.79
N PHE A 35 6.47 21.67 -9.64
CA PHE A 35 7.16 21.28 -8.40
C PHE A 35 8.50 20.61 -8.73
N ASP A 36 9.31 20.38 -7.71
CA ASP A 36 10.71 19.95 -7.81
C ASP A 36 10.87 18.48 -8.28
N LEU A 37 10.44 18.21 -9.52
CA LEU A 37 10.61 16.96 -10.26
C LEU A 37 10.82 17.23 -11.75
N SER A 38 11.48 16.31 -12.44
CA SER A 38 11.61 16.38 -13.90
C SER A 38 10.26 16.13 -14.59
N ASN A 39 10.12 16.66 -15.81
CA ASN A 39 8.94 16.39 -16.65
C ASN A 39 8.75 14.89 -16.93
N GLU A 40 9.84 14.14 -16.99
CA GLU A 40 9.82 12.69 -17.18
C GLU A 40 9.24 11.99 -15.95
N THR A 41 9.70 12.33 -14.74
CA THR A 41 9.16 11.78 -13.48
C THR A 41 7.69 12.13 -13.29
N ILE A 42 7.28 13.35 -13.68
CA ILE A 42 5.86 13.73 -13.68
C ILE A 42 5.07 12.84 -14.64
N ALA A 43 5.53 12.69 -15.88
CA ALA A 43 4.85 11.85 -16.87
C ALA A 43 4.78 10.37 -16.43
N GLU A 44 5.83 9.85 -15.81
CA GLU A 44 5.86 8.51 -15.23
C GLU A 44 4.85 8.36 -14.09
N THR A 45 4.73 9.35 -13.21
CA THR A 45 3.76 9.36 -12.10
C THR A 45 2.33 9.32 -12.64
N LEU A 46 2.01 10.15 -13.63
CA LEU A 46 0.68 10.19 -14.25
C LEU A 46 0.33 8.90 -14.98
N ALA A 47 1.29 8.33 -15.72
CA ALA A 47 1.11 7.03 -16.37
C ALA A 47 0.89 5.91 -15.34
N CYS A 48 1.69 5.89 -14.27
CA CYS A 48 1.57 4.89 -13.22
C CYS A 48 0.21 4.97 -12.50
N ALA A 49 -0.30 6.19 -12.23
CA ALA A 49 -1.61 6.37 -11.64
C ALA A 49 -2.73 5.87 -12.55
N TRP A 50 -2.63 6.19 -13.85
CA TRP A 50 -3.58 5.72 -14.86
C TRP A 50 -3.57 4.19 -15.00
N GLU A 51 -2.40 3.58 -15.11
CA GLU A 51 -2.24 2.12 -15.17
C GLU A 51 -2.80 1.43 -13.92
N TYR A 52 -2.51 1.97 -12.72
CA TYR A 52 -3.07 1.47 -11.47
C TYR A 52 -4.60 1.51 -11.49
N ALA A 53 -5.18 2.68 -11.79
CA ALA A 53 -6.62 2.86 -11.81
C ALA A 53 -7.33 1.97 -12.84
N ARG A 54 -6.76 1.81 -14.04
CA ARG A 54 -7.29 0.90 -15.08
C ARG A 54 -7.22 -0.56 -14.65
N CYS A 55 -6.21 -0.93 -13.86
CA CYS A 55 -6.08 -2.28 -13.36
C CYS A 55 -7.14 -2.61 -12.31
N VAL A 56 -7.39 -1.70 -11.36
CA VAL A 56 -8.19 -2.00 -10.17
C VAL A 56 -9.62 -1.46 -10.20
N ILE A 57 -9.91 -0.51 -11.08
CA ILE A 57 -11.26 -0.03 -11.39
C ILE A 57 -11.41 -0.10 -12.93
N PRO A 58 -11.64 -1.31 -13.49
CA PRO A 58 -11.67 -1.52 -14.93
C PRO A 58 -12.90 -0.90 -15.62
N ASP A 59 -13.98 -0.66 -14.87
CA ASP A 59 -15.23 -0.09 -15.37
C ASP A 59 -15.63 1.13 -14.53
N TRP A 60 -16.27 2.11 -15.17
CA TRP A 60 -16.82 3.31 -14.50
C TRP A 60 -18.07 3.82 -15.24
N ASN A 61 -18.97 4.45 -14.48
CA ASN A 61 -20.15 5.14 -15.01
C ASN A 61 -20.02 6.68 -14.91
N SER A 62 -19.09 7.17 -14.08
CA SER A 62 -18.81 8.61 -13.92
C SER A 62 -17.34 8.89 -14.24
N TRP A 63 -17.09 9.58 -15.36
CA TRP A 63 -15.74 9.99 -15.75
C TRP A 63 -15.13 10.97 -14.75
N ASP A 64 -15.91 11.91 -14.21
CA ASP A 64 -15.42 12.90 -13.26
C ASP A 64 -14.93 12.25 -11.96
N ARG A 65 -15.69 11.29 -11.42
CA ARG A 65 -15.27 10.50 -10.26
C ARG A 65 -14.02 9.67 -10.57
N TYR A 66 -14.00 9.05 -11.74
CA TYR A 66 -12.85 8.25 -12.17
C TYR A 66 -11.58 9.09 -12.29
N LEU A 67 -11.69 10.28 -12.88
CA LEU A 67 -10.58 11.23 -13.00
C LEU A 67 -10.15 11.77 -11.64
N ALA A 68 -11.10 12.05 -10.73
CA ALA A 68 -10.80 12.47 -9.37
C ALA A 68 -10.01 11.39 -8.61
N PHE A 69 -10.43 10.12 -8.70
CA PHE A 69 -9.69 8.99 -8.15
C PHE A 69 -8.28 8.87 -8.74
N ASN A 70 -8.11 9.00 -10.05
CA ASN A 70 -6.78 8.99 -10.66
C ASN A 70 -5.88 10.08 -10.09
N ARG A 71 -6.40 11.29 -9.87
CA ARG A 71 -5.64 12.40 -9.27
C ARG A 71 -5.29 12.13 -7.80
N THR A 72 -6.16 11.47 -7.04
CA THR A 72 -5.78 11.04 -5.67
C THR A 72 -4.68 9.98 -5.71
N ILE A 73 -4.68 9.06 -6.68
CA ILE A 73 -3.56 8.11 -6.88
C ILE A 73 -2.26 8.82 -7.30
N VAL A 74 -2.31 9.88 -8.10
CA VAL A 74 -1.12 10.70 -8.41
C VAL A 74 -0.52 11.29 -7.12
N ILE A 75 -1.36 11.87 -6.26
CA ILE A 75 -0.93 12.38 -4.95
C ILE A 75 -0.33 11.24 -4.13
N ALA A 76 -0.97 10.07 -4.11
CA ALA A 76 -0.55 8.92 -3.32
C ALA A 76 0.83 8.40 -3.73
N ILE A 77 1.07 8.25 -5.04
CA ILE A 77 2.38 7.86 -5.56
C ILE A 77 3.45 8.86 -5.10
N ILE A 78 3.19 10.17 -5.25
CA ILE A 78 4.11 11.21 -4.80
C ILE A 78 4.37 11.15 -3.29
N ALA A 79 3.34 10.91 -2.49
CA ALA A 79 3.49 10.73 -1.05
C ALA A 79 4.36 9.52 -0.72
N GLU A 80 4.29 8.43 -1.48
CA GLU A 80 5.11 7.23 -1.26
C GLU A 80 6.57 7.38 -1.68
N PHE A 81 6.88 8.18 -2.70
CA PHE A 81 8.26 8.31 -3.20
C PHE A 81 8.98 9.61 -2.79
N ARG A 82 8.25 10.71 -2.55
CA ARG A 82 8.76 12.04 -2.18
C ARG A 82 7.83 12.74 -1.19
N GLY A 83 7.67 12.18 0.00
CA GLY A 83 6.86 12.75 1.09
C GLY A 83 7.22 14.17 1.53
N ASP A 84 8.46 14.61 1.25
CA ASP A 84 8.89 16.00 1.47
C ASP A 84 8.09 17.01 0.61
N LEU A 85 7.44 16.56 -0.48
CA LEU A 85 6.58 17.38 -1.34
C LEU A 85 5.13 17.45 -0.85
N ILE A 86 4.75 16.60 0.10
CA ILE A 86 3.42 16.62 0.70
C ILE A 86 3.44 17.65 1.84
N PRO A 87 2.60 18.70 1.81
CA PRO A 87 2.56 19.72 2.85
C PRO A 87 2.30 19.12 4.24
N GLU A 88 2.89 19.71 5.28
CA GLU A 88 2.95 19.07 6.60
C GLU A 88 1.58 18.95 7.31
N VAL A 89 0.60 19.84 7.07
CA VAL A 89 -0.76 19.75 7.66
C VAL A 89 -1.79 20.56 6.85
N ASP A 90 -2.99 20.01 6.64
CA ASP A 90 -4.25 20.64 6.16
C ASP A 90 -4.18 21.56 4.93
N SER A 91 -3.17 21.37 4.08
CA SER A 91 -3.17 22.04 2.78
C SER A 91 -4.27 21.45 1.90
N LYS A 92 -5.18 22.31 1.45
CA LYS A 92 -6.16 21.95 0.42
C LYS A 92 -5.46 21.62 -0.89
N ASP A 93 -4.42 22.37 -1.20
CA ASP A 93 -3.63 22.19 -2.41
C ASP A 93 -2.46 21.24 -2.14
N ILE A 94 -2.50 20.07 -2.77
CA ILE A 94 -1.40 19.12 -2.78
C ILE A 94 -0.97 18.99 -4.24
N ILE A 95 0.29 19.36 -4.53
CA ILE A 95 0.92 19.32 -5.87
C ILE A 95 0.11 20.01 -6.99
N GLY A 96 -0.76 20.95 -6.65
CA GLY A 96 -1.65 21.67 -7.56
C GLY A 96 -3.10 21.18 -7.58
N TYR A 97 -3.39 20.02 -6.99
CA TYR A 97 -4.75 19.51 -6.88
C TYR A 97 -5.40 19.93 -5.56
N ASP A 98 -6.65 20.39 -5.62
CA ASP A 98 -7.46 20.61 -4.43
C ASP A 98 -8.00 19.27 -3.90
N LEU A 99 -7.44 18.79 -2.79
CA LEU A 99 -7.81 17.52 -2.20
C LEU A 99 -9.27 17.49 -1.71
N ASP A 100 -9.78 18.60 -1.17
CA ASP A 100 -11.18 18.65 -0.72
C ASP A 100 -12.14 18.57 -1.90
N GLU A 101 -11.82 19.23 -3.01
CA GLU A 101 -12.57 19.14 -4.26
C GLU A 101 -12.52 17.73 -4.85
N LEU A 102 -11.35 17.09 -4.88
CA LEU A 102 -11.20 15.72 -5.38
C LEU A 102 -12.04 14.74 -4.57
N LEU A 103 -11.94 14.78 -3.23
CA LEU A 103 -12.69 13.89 -2.34
C LEU A 103 -14.20 14.17 -2.41
N SER A 104 -14.59 15.44 -2.56
CA SER A 104 -16.00 15.82 -2.73
C SER A 104 -16.54 15.39 -4.10
N THR A 105 -15.74 15.44 -5.15
CA THR A 105 -16.11 14.94 -6.48
C THR A 105 -16.29 13.44 -6.46
N LEU A 106 -15.32 12.72 -5.88
CA LEU A 106 -15.29 11.27 -5.83
C LEU A 106 -16.43 10.68 -4.97
N PHE A 107 -16.64 11.20 -3.76
CA PHE A 107 -17.57 10.63 -2.79
C PHE A 107 -18.79 11.51 -2.47
N GLY A 108 -18.96 12.66 -3.12
CA GLY A 108 -20.09 13.56 -2.90
C GLY A 108 -21.44 12.86 -3.10
N GLY A 109 -22.34 12.96 -2.14
CA GLY A 109 -23.64 12.28 -2.17
C GLY A 109 -23.61 10.78 -1.88
N THR A 110 -22.47 10.23 -1.43
CA THR A 110 -22.34 8.86 -0.91
C THR A 110 -22.25 8.86 0.61
N SER A 111 -22.64 7.77 1.26
CA SER A 111 -22.45 7.60 2.72
C SER A 111 -20.98 7.43 3.12
N MET A 112 -20.11 7.11 2.16
CA MET A 112 -18.68 6.82 2.37
C MET A 112 -17.81 8.09 2.47
N ARG A 113 -18.36 9.29 2.22
CA ARG A 113 -17.58 10.53 2.02
C ARG A 113 -16.65 10.85 3.18
N GLU A 114 -17.18 10.90 4.40
CA GLU A 114 -16.40 11.33 5.57
C GLU A 114 -15.32 10.32 5.93
N ASP A 115 -15.68 9.03 5.94
CA ASP A 115 -14.76 7.96 6.26
C ASP A 115 -13.63 7.85 5.24
N MET A 116 -13.92 7.93 3.94
CA MET A 116 -12.89 7.84 2.91
C MET A 116 -12.02 9.10 2.81
N ALA A 117 -12.55 10.26 3.20
CA ALA A 117 -11.74 11.46 3.35
C ALA A 117 -10.72 11.30 4.49
N ARG A 118 -11.15 10.78 5.65
CA ARG A 118 -10.24 10.45 6.77
C ARG A 118 -9.24 9.37 6.39
N GLU A 119 -9.69 8.33 5.67
CA GLU A 119 -8.84 7.23 5.19
C GLU A 119 -7.67 7.78 4.36
N PHE A 120 -7.98 8.60 3.35
CA PHE A 120 -6.97 9.12 2.44
C PHE A 120 -6.03 10.10 3.15
N ARG A 121 -6.55 10.95 4.05
CA ARG A 121 -5.72 11.88 4.83
C ARG A 121 -4.77 11.15 5.78
N THR A 122 -5.23 10.05 6.38
CA THR A 122 -4.40 9.19 7.23
C THR A 122 -3.29 8.54 6.43
N PHE A 123 -3.63 8.00 5.25
CA PHE A 123 -2.64 7.46 4.32
C PHE A 123 -1.61 8.53 3.95
N LEU A 124 -2.02 9.74 3.56
CA LEU A 124 -1.08 10.79 3.18
C LEU A 124 -0.14 11.16 4.31
N LEU A 125 -0.65 11.29 5.53
CA LEU A 125 0.16 11.57 6.71
C LEU A 125 1.24 10.50 6.89
N MET A 126 0.84 9.22 6.92
CA MET A 126 1.78 8.14 7.19
C MET A 126 2.73 7.84 6.04
N SER A 127 2.24 7.88 4.79
CA SER A 127 3.06 7.68 3.60
C SER A 127 4.09 8.79 3.43
N ALA A 128 3.72 10.04 3.72
CA ALA A 128 4.67 11.15 3.74
C ALA A 128 5.72 10.96 4.84
N GLU A 129 5.34 10.62 6.07
CA GLU A 129 6.29 10.32 7.16
C GLU A 129 7.23 9.16 6.78
N LYS A 130 6.70 8.10 6.15
CA LYS A 130 7.47 6.95 5.67
C LYS A 130 8.50 7.33 4.62
N SER A 131 8.22 8.29 3.74
CA SER A 131 9.08 8.58 2.58
C SER A 131 9.90 9.87 2.74
N ARG A 132 9.58 10.72 3.71
CA ARG A 132 10.36 11.91 4.10
C ARG A 132 11.80 11.54 4.42
N LYS A 133 12.71 12.50 4.19
CA LYS A 133 14.13 12.35 4.55
C LYS A 133 14.36 12.33 6.08
N ARG A 134 13.35 12.69 6.88
CA ARG A 134 13.43 12.78 8.35
C ARG A 134 12.56 11.70 8.99
N ARG A 135 13.08 10.47 9.12
CA ARG A 135 12.31 9.30 9.60
C ARG A 135 12.40 9.01 11.09
N ASP A 136 13.17 9.79 11.85
CA ASP A 136 13.25 9.68 13.31
C ASP A 136 12.19 10.56 14.00
N SER A 137 11.01 10.74 13.37
CA SER A 137 9.89 11.40 14.02
C SER A 137 9.30 10.48 15.09
N GLU A 138 8.95 11.07 16.23
CA GLU A 138 8.27 10.32 17.30
C GLU A 138 6.94 9.72 16.79
N LEU A 139 6.26 10.39 15.86
CA LEU A 139 5.07 9.89 15.18
C LEU A 139 5.34 8.57 14.45
N PHE A 140 6.39 8.51 13.64
CA PHE A 140 6.72 7.29 12.90
C PHE A 140 7.16 6.17 13.84
N GLY A 141 7.91 6.48 14.91
CA GLY A 141 8.24 5.50 15.96
C GLY A 141 6.99 4.89 16.62
N ARG A 142 6.00 5.73 16.98
CA ARG A 142 4.71 5.28 17.52
C ARG A 142 3.94 4.42 16.53
N TYR A 143 3.96 4.78 15.25
CA TYR A 143 3.34 3.98 14.19
C TYR A 143 3.98 2.59 14.05
N LEU A 144 5.31 2.51 14.05
CA LEU A 144 6.00 1.22 13.97
C LEU A 144 5.71 0.32 15.18
N ASN A 145 5.59 0.91 16.37
CA ASN A 145 5.14 0.18 17.56
C ASN A 145 3.68 -0.28 17.41
N ALA A 146 2.80 0.58 16.88
CA ALA A 146 1.39 0.28 16.68
C ALA A 146 1.16 -0.92 15.73
N LEU A 147 2.00 -1.08 14.71
CA LEU A 147 1.97 -2.25 13.81
C LEU A 147 2.13 -3.59 14.56
N THR A 148 2.67 -3.60 15.78
CA THR A 148 2.88 -4.83 16.56
C THR A 148 1.89 -5.06 17.69
N LYS A 149 0.87 -4.21 17.82
CA LYS A 149 -0.12 -4.32 18.89
C LYS A 149 -0.94 -5.61 18.82
N SER A 150 -1.44 -5.94 17.63
CA SER A 150 -2.16 -7.18 17.34
C SER A 150 -2.27 -7.38 15.83
N PRO A 151 -2.53 -8.61 15.35
CA PRO A 151 -2.78 -8.86 13.93
C PRO A 151 -3.94 -8.02 13.36
N GLN A 152 -5.03 -7.83 14.11
CA GLN A 152 -6.19 -7.03 13.67
C GLN A 152 -5.80 -5.56 13.50
N CYS A 153 -5.04 -5.03 14.45
CA CYS A 153 -4.52 -3.67 14.38
C CYS A 153 -3.58 -3.50 13.18
N TRP A 154 -2.71 -4.48 12.95
CA TRP A 154 -1.82 -4.50 11.79
C TRP A 154 -2.57 -4.44 10.47
N PHE A 155 -3.57 -5.30 10.27
CA PHE A 155 -4.34 -5.32 9.02
C PHE A 155 -5.12 -4.01 8.83
N ARG A 156 -5.63 -3.38 9.89
CA ARG A 156 -6.29 -2.08 9.75
C ARG A 156 -5.32 -0.97 9.30
N LEU A 157 -4.09 -0.99 9.82
CA LEU A 157 -3.05 -0.04 9.42
C LEU A 157 -2.51 -0.34 8.02
N ARG A 158 -2.39 -1.63 7.65
CA ARG A 158 -2.00 -2.07 6.31
C ARG A 158 -3.04 -1.68 5.27
N ASP A 159 -4.32 -1.88 5.55
CA ASP A 159 -5.44 -1.49 4.70
C ASP A 159 -5.39 -0.01 4.34
N CYS A 160 -5.12 0.85 5.35
CA CYS A 160 -4.94 2.27 5.15
C CYS A 160 -3.69 2.58 4.31
N ASP A 161 -2.54 1.98 4.64
CA ASP A 161 -1.27 2.13 3.92
C ASP A 161 -1.35 1.60 2.47
N ALA A 162 -2.15 0.58 2.21
CA ALA A 162 -2.40 -0.01 0.90
C ALA A 162 -3.50 0.72 0.10
N LEU A 163 -4.24 1.62 0.75
CA LEU A 163 -5.48 2.22 0.23
C LEU A 163 -6.52 1.17 -0.22
N ALA A 164 -6.58 0.01 0.44
CA ALA A 164 -7.43 -1.10 0.00
C ALA A 164 -8.92 -0.73 0.08
N ARG A 165 -9.43 -0.40 1.28
CA ARG A 165 -10.84 0.02 1.43
C ARG A 165 -11.16 1.31 0.68
N TYR A 166 -10.20 2.24 0.61
CA TYR A 166 -10.35 3.49 -0.13
C TYR A 166 -10.58 3.22 -1.62
N THR A 167 -9.82 2.29 -2.20
CA THR A 167 -9.97 1.92 -3.61
C THR A 167 -11.27 1.15 -3.85
N MET A 168 -11.68 0.25 -2.93
CA MET A 168 -12.99 -0.41 -3.01
C MET A 168 -14.15 0.59 -3.01
N ALA A 169 -14.13 1.56 -2.09
CA ALA A 169 -15.13 2.63 -2.03
C ALA A 169 -15.10 3.49 -3.30
N SER A 170 -13.90 3.80 -3.84
CA SER A 170 -13.74 4.54 -5.08
C SER A 170 -14.33 3.79 -6.27
N ALA A 171 -14.12 2.47 -6.35
CA ALA A 171 -14.69 1.61 -7.39
C ALA A 171 -16.23 1.65 -7.37
N LEU A 172 -16.82 1.53 -6.18
CA LEU A 172 -18.26 1.64 -5.95
C LEU A 172 -18.78 3.02 -6.39
N ALA A 173 -18.15 4.10 -5.91
CA ALA A 173 -18.55 5.46 -6.22
C ALA A 173 -18.43 5.78 -7.72
N CYS A 174 -17.38 5.33 -8.40
CA CYS A 174 -17.18 5.49 -9.84
C CYS A 174 -18.26 4.74 -10.66
N ASN A 175 -18.83 3.67 -10.11
CA ASN A 175 -19.87 2.86 -10.74
C ASN A 175 -21.29 3.23 -10.28
N GLY A 176 -21.45 4.29 -9.49
CA GLY A 176 -22.76 4.84 -9.12
C GLY A 176 -23.39 4.24 -7.86
N PHE A 177 -22.64 3.47 -7.08
CA PHE A 177 -23.09 3.00 -5.77
C PHE A 177 -22.82 4.07 -4.71
N SER A 178 -23.80 4.29 -3.84
CA SER A 178 -23.73 5.30 -2.78
C SER A 178 -23.28 4.75 -1.43
N ASP A 179 -23.29 3.43 -1.26
CA ASP A 179 -23.07 2.77 0.04
C ASP A 179 -22.05 1.62 -0.06
N MET A 180 -21.36 1.37 1.05
CA MET A 180 -20.51 0.20 1.21
C MET A 180 -21.38 -1.05 1.45
N PRO A 181 -21.25 -2.13 0.66
CA PRO A 181 -22.11 -3.32 0.80
C PRO A 181 -21.72 -4.23 1.99
N PHE A 182 -20.85 -3.75 2.88
CA PHE A 182 -20.25 -4.50 3.98
C PHE A 182 -20.34 -3.72 5.28
N ASP A 183 -20.56 -4.43 6.39
CA ASP A 183 -20.26 -3.88 7.71
C ASP A 183 -18.74 -3.77 7.94
N GLU A 184 -18.32 -3.12 9.03
CA GLU A 184 -16.89 -2.91 9.31
C GLU A 184 -16.11 -4.22 9.46
N LYS A 185 -16.72 -5.28 10.02
CA LYS A 185 -16.04 -6.57 10.19
C LYS A 185 -15.82 -7.24 8.84
N GLN A 186 -16.83 -7.22 7.98
CA GLN A 186 -16.75 -7.75 6.62
C GLN A 186 -15.73 -6.95 5.79
N LEU A 187 -15.75 -5.62 5.88
CA LEU A 187 -14.81 -4.76 5.17
C LEU A 187 -13.35 -5.01 5.61
N GLN A 188 -13.10 -5.13 6.91
CA GLN A 188 -11.77 -5.49 7.43
C GLN A 188 -11.28 -6.82 6.87
N LEU A 189 -12.14 -7.82 6.76
CA LEU A 189 -11.76 -9.12 6.19
C LEU A 189 -11.48 -9.00 4.69
N VAL A 190 -12.28 -8.27 3.91
CA VAL A 190 -12.02 -8.08 2.48
C VAL A 190 -10.71 -7.30 2.24
N ALA A 191 -10.39 -6.32 3.08
CA ALA A 191 -9.11 -5.63 3.04
C ALA A 191 -7.95 -6.57 3.42
N GLU A 192 -8.08 -7.33 4.51
CA GLU A 192 -7.11 -8.35 4.92
C GLU A 192 -6.81 -9.36 3.80
N LEU A 193 -7.85 -9.78 3.08
CA LEU A 193 -7.73 -10.65 1.91
C LEU A 193 -6.90 -9.99 0.79
N SER A 194 -7.22 -8.74 0.48
CA SER A 194 -6.54 -7.96 -0.56
C SER A 194 -5.06 -7.79 -0.23
N ASP A 195 -4.76 -7.38 1.00
CA ASP A 195 -3.40 -7.10 1.46
C ASP A 195 -2.56 -8.37 1.56
N THR A 196 -3.13 -9.47 2.08
CA THR A 196 -2.41 -10.74 2.19
C THR A 196 -2.01 -11.28 0.83
N LEU A 197 -2.91 -11.21 -0.16
CA LEU A 197 -2.63 -11.64 -1.53
C LEU A 197 -1.57 -10.75 -2.19
N TYR A 198 -1.73 -9.43 -2.07
CA TYR A 198 -0.77 -8.46 -2.61
C TYR A 198 0.62 -8.64 -2.00
N ASP A 199 0.74 -8.68 -0.67
CA ASP A 199 2.03 -8.79 0.04
C ASP A 199 2.75 -10.11 -0.27
N ALA A 200 2.03 -11.18 -0.61
CA ALA A 200 2.63 -12.47 -0.93
C ALA A 200 3.34 -12.43 -2.29
N VAL A 201 2.76 -11.71 -3.24
CA VAL A 201 3.28 -11.53 -4.59
C VAL A 201 4.36 -10.43 -4.60
N ALA A 202 4.13 -9.35 -3.87
CA ALA A 202 5.08 -8.24 -3.70
C ALA A 202 6.26 -8.58 -2.77
N PHE A 203 6.28 -9.77 -2.16
CA PHE A 203 7.20 -10.17 -1.09
C PHE A 203 8.65 -9.74 -1.28
N TYR A 204 9.26 -10.07 -2.42
CA TYR A 204 10.66 -9.74 -2.68
C TYR A 204 10.88 -8.25 -2.98
N LYS A 205 9.89 -7.59 -3.60
CA LYS A 205 9.91 -6.14 -3.79
C LYS A 205 9.87 -5.42 -2.45
N HIS A 206 8.88 -5.73 -1.62
CA HIS A 206 8.72 -5.13 -0.29
C HIS A 206 9.96 -5.34 0.57
N ARG A 207 10.57 -6.52 0.48
CA ARG A 207 11.80 -6.83 1.19
C ARG A 207 13.02 -6.10 0.61
N ALA A 208 13.06 -5.81 -0.69
CA ALA A 208 14.07 -4.95 -1.31
C ALA A 208 13.93 -3.48 -0.88
N GLU A 209 12.69 -3.02 -0.73
CA GLU A 209 12.34 -1.66 -0.33
C GLU A 209 12.54 -1.42 1.17
N GLY A 210 12.66 -2.48 1.98
CA GLY A 210 12.61 -2.35 3.43
C GLY A 210 11.23 -1.93 3.92
N GLU A 211 10.17 -2.34 3.21
CA GLU A 211 8.78 -2.06 3.55
C GLU A 211 8.48 -2.47 4.99
N THR A 212 7.83 -1.57 5.72
CA THR A 212 7.41 -1.76 7.12
C THR A 212 6.04 -2.42 7.21
N ASN A 213 5.24 -2.33 6.16
CA ASN A 213 3.87 -2.80 6.07
C ASN A 213 3.77 -3.99 5.12
N SER A 214 4.43 -5.10 5.48
CA SER A 214 4.34 -6.35 4.72
C SER A 214 3.96 -7.51 5.65
N THR A 215 2.86 -8.21 5.36
CA THR A 215 2.32 -9.29 6.23
C THR A 215 3.42 -10.28 6.64
N PHE A 216 4.25 -10.67 5.67
CA PHE A 216 5.28 -11.70 5.85
C PHE A 216 6.55 -11.21 6.55
N GLY A 217 6.65 -9.90 6.82
CA GLY A 217 7.63 -9.36 7.77
C GLY A 217 7.29 -9.69 9.23
N TYR A 218 6.00 -9.85 9.54
CA TYR A 218 5.50 -10.12 10.89
C TYR A 218 5.14 -11.59 11.08
N VAL A 219 4.42 -12.19 10.14
CA VAL A 219 3.97 -13.60 10.23
C VAL A 219 5.09 -14.60 9.94
N GLY A 220 6.05 -14.21 9.08
CA GLY A 220 7.14 -15.06 8.60
C GLY A 220 6.95 -15.57 7.16
N ASN A 221 8.07 -15.76 6.45
CA ASN A 221 8.09 -16.17 5.04
C ASN A 221 7.53 -17.58 4.82
N GLU A 222 7.71 -18.47 5.78
CA GLU A 222 7.23 -19.84 5.73
C GLU A 222 5.72 -19.95 5.55
N MET A 223 4.96 -18.96 6.04
CA MET A 223 3.50 -18.93 5.91
C MET A 223 3.03 -18.39 4.56
N ARG A 224 3.92 -17.80 3.75
CA ARG A 224 3.57 -17.05 2.53
C ARG A 224 2.77 -17.85 1.53
N VAL A 225 3.24 -19.05 1.20
CA VAL A 225 2.61 -19.90 0.19
C VAL A 225 1.29 -20.48 0.70
N GLU A 226 1.25 -20.89 1.97
CA GLU A 226 0.06 -21.43 2.62
C GLU A 226 -1.05 -20.36 2.68
N ASN A 227 -0.74 -19.17 3.22
CA ASN A 227 -1.71 -18.08 3.30
C ASN A 227 -2.15 -17.61 1.92
N TYR A 228 -1.25 -17.46 0.94
CA TYR A 228 -1.69 -17.08 -0.41
C TYR A 228 -2.71 -18.07 -0.98
N ARG A 229 -2.50 -19.39 -0.77
CA ARG A 229 -3.45 -20.41 -1.21
C ARG A 229 -4.79 -20.28 -0.50
N ASP A 230 -4.79 -20.18 0.83
CA ASP A 230 -6.03 -20.08 1.61
C ASP A 230 -6.85 -18.84 1.24
N TYR A 231 -6.19 -17.68 1.15
CA TYR A 231 -6.87 -16.44 0.81
C TYR A 231 -7.32 -16.44 -0.66
N ARG A 232 -6.60 -17.09 -1.57
CA ARG A 232 -7.06 -17.26 -2.95
C ARG A 232 -8.30 -18.15 -3.02
N ASP A 233 -8.37 -19.21 -2.24
CA ASP A 233 -9.56 -20.07 -2.17
C ASP A 233 -10.76 -19.28 -1.61
N ILE A 234 -10.52 -18.45 -0.58
CA ILE A 234 -11.53 -17.52 -0.04
C ILE A 234 -12.01 -16.55 -1.12
N LEU A 235 -11.11 -15.94 -1.88
CA LEU A 235 -11.46 -15.05 -2.99
C LEU A 235 -12.36 -15.74 -4.02
N TRP A 236 -12.07 -16.99 -4.38
CA TRP A 236 -12.89 -17.73 -5.32
C TRP A 236 -14.26 -18.11 -4.76
N ALA A 237 -14.35 -18.47 -3.47
CA ALA A 237 -15.63 -18.70 -2.82
C ALA A 237 -16.51 -17.44 -2.81
N LEU A 238 -15.90 -16.27 -2.56
CA LEU A 238 -16.55 -14.97 -2.67
C LEU A 238 -16.97 -14.66 -4.11
N ASP A 239 -16.10 -14.88 -5.10
CA ASP A 239 -16.36 -14.61 -6.51
C ASP A 239 -17.57 -15.40 -7.02
N VAL A 240 -17.64 -16.71 -6.73
CA VAL A 240 -18.79 -17.55 -7.09
C VAL A 240 -20.08 -17.04 -6.43
N THR A 241 -20.01 -16.69 -5.15
CA THR A 241 -21.19 -16.31 -4.37
C THR A 241 -21.71 -14.93 -4.74
N TRP A 242 -20.83 -14.01 -5.09
CA TRP A 242 -21.16 -12.62 -5.42
C TRP A 242 -21.27 -12.37 -6.93
N ALA A 243 -21.18 -13.41 -7.78
CA ALA A 243 -21.17 -13.29 -9.23
C ALA A 243 -22.37 -12.53 -9.84
N GLN A 244 -23.51 -12.48 -9.14
CA GLN A 244 -24.71 -11.78 -9.56
C GLN A 244 -24.98 -10.48 -8.79
N ASP A 245 -24.15 -10.12 -7.80
CA ASP A 245 -24.28 -8.88 -7.03
C ASP A 245 -23.44 -7.76 -7.69
N PRO A 246 -24.06 -6.72 -8.28
CA PRO A 246 -23.32 -5.67 -8.99
C PRO A 246 -22.35 -4.87 -8.12
N ALA A 247 -22.72 -4.59 -6.86
CA ALA A 247 -21.89 -3.79 -5.95
C ALA A 247 -20.69 -4.61 -5.48
N LYS A 248 -20.93 -5.86 -5.04
CA LYS A 248 -19.85 -6.75 -4.59
C LYS A 248 -18.92 -7.15 -5.72
N ARG A 249 -19.41 -7.24 -6.96
CA ARG A 249 -18.57 -7.39 -8.16
C ARG A 249 -17.62 -6.22 -8.38
N CYS A 250 -18.04 -4.98 -8.11
CA CYS A 250 -17.13 -3.83 -8.19
C CYS A 250 -15.96 -3.98 -7.23
N VAL A 251 -16.23 -4.51 -6.02
CA VAL A 251 -15.18 -4.81 -5.04
C VAL A 251 -14.28 -5.95 -5.52
N LEU A 252 -14.83 -7.06 -6.03
CA LEU A 252 -14.02 -8.16 -6.56
C LEU A 252 -13.18 -7.76 -7.78
N ASN A 253 -13.65 -6.81 -8.59
CA ASN A 253 -12.89 -6.21 -9.68
C ASN A 253 -11.67 -5.40 -9.19
N PHE A 254 -11.66 -4.96 -7.94
CA PHE A 254 -10.46 -4.45 -7.27
C PHE A 254 -9.61 -5.59 -6.68
N VAL A 255 -10.21 -6.47 -5.87
CA VAL A 255 -9.47 -7.48 -5.09
C VAL A 255 -8.68 -8.43 -5.99
N ARG A 256 -9.27 -8.88 -7.11
CA ARG A 256 -8.63 -9.84 -8.03
C ARG A 256 -7.33 -9.29 -8.64
N PRO A 257 -7.31 -8.12 -9.31
CA PRO A 257 -6.08 -7.58 -9.84
C PRO A 257 -5.11 -7.13 -8.74
N PHE A 258 -5.61 -6.56 -7.63
CA PHE A 258 -4.76 -6.15 -6.52
C PHE A 258 -4.00 -7.34 -5.92
N GLY A 259 -4.65 -8.50 -5.76
CA GLY A 259 -4.04 -9.72 -5.21
C GLY A 259 -2.96 -10.41 -6.06
N GLY A 260 -2.43 -9.75 -7.10
CA GLY A 260 -1.32 -10.29 -7.89
C GLY A 260 -1.15 -9.71 -9.30
N PRO A 261 -2.18 -9.78 -10.17
CA PRO A 261 -2.08 -9.35 -11.57
C PRO A 261 -1.59 -7.91 -11.79
N ILE A 262 -1.87 -7.00 -10.85
CA ILE A 262 -1.39 -5.62 -10.90
C ILE A 262 0.14 -5.51 -11.05
N HIS A 263 0.88 -6.50 -10.52
CA HIS A 263 2.34 -6.58 -10.64
C HIS A 263 2.84 -6.91 -12.04
N MET A 264 1.97 -7.44 -12.91
CA MET A 264 2.28 -7.69 -14.33
C MET A 264 1.78 -6.55 -15.23
N MET A 265 0.67 -5.93 -14.83
CA MET A 265 -0.07 -4.97 -15.66
C MET A 265 0.44 -3.54 -15.53
N THR A 266 1.02 -3.19 -14.38
CA THR A 266 1.51 -1.84 -14.12
C THR A 266 3.02 -1.80 -14.16
N ARG A 267 3.57 -0.76 -14.78
CA ARG A 267 5.00 -0.65 -15.01
C ARG A 267 5.80 -0.47 -13.73
N ARG A 268 5.16 -0.02 -12.66
CA ARG A 268 5.79 0.17 -11.34
C ARG A 268 6.45 -1.12 -10.87
N TYR A 269 5.91 -2.29 -11.17
CA TYR A 269 6.49 -3.56 -10.74
C TYR A 269 7.31 -4.14 -11.90
N ARG A 270 8.58 -4.44 -11.62
CA ARG A 270 9.64 -4.75 -12.58
C ARG A 270 9.45 -6.02 -13.42
N PHE A 271 8.23 -6.49 -13.64
CA PHE A 271 7.91 -7.71 -14.35
C PHE A 271 8.66 -7.84 -15.68
N VAL A 272 8.70 -6.78 -16.49
CA VAL A 272 9.41 -6.78 -17.78
C VAL A 272 10.92 -6.78 -17.61
N GLU A 273 11.46 -5.93 -16.73
CA GLU A 273 12.90 -5.84 -16.46
C GLU A 273 13.45 -7.11 -15.80
N ASP A 274 12.58 -7.79 -15.05
CA ASP A 274 12.80 -9.07 -14.43
C ASP A 274 12.38 -10.21 -15.38
N GLY A 275 12.53 -10.00 -16.70
CA GLY A 275 12.39 -11.01 -17.75
C GLY A 275 11.10 -11.83 -17.64
N LEU A 276 9.98 -11.13 -17.46
CA LEU A 276 8.63 -11.68 -17.34
C LEU A 276 8.46 -12.61 -16.12
N MET A 277 9.14 -12.29 -15.01
CA MET A 277 9.00 -12.99 -13.75
C MET A 277 8.48 -12.06 -12.65
N ILE A 278 7.49 -12.53 -11.90
CA ILE A 278 6.97 -11.82 -10.74
C ILE A 278 7.73 -12.28 -9.50
N GLY A 279 8.25 -11.33 -8.72
CA GLY A 279 8.90 -11.64 -7.46
C GLY A 279 10.20 -12.42 -7.64
N ARG A 280 11.11 -11.95 -8.50
CA ARG A 280 12.49 -12.46 -8.47
C ARG A 280 13.11 -12.18 -7.09
N PRO A 281 13.91 -13.10 -6.53
CA PRO A 281 14.67 -12.82 -5.31
C PRO A 281 15.54 -11.57 -5.47
N GLU A 282 15.75 -10.79 -4.41
CA GLU A 282 16.62 -9.62 -4.51
C GLU A 282 18.06 -10.04 -4.83
N THR A 283 18.59 -9.45 -5.89
CA THR A 283 20.03 -9.36 -6.16
C THR A 283 20.55 -8.01 -5.68
N ASP A 284 21.87 -7.86 -5.58
CA ASP A 284 22.48 -6.56 -5.23
C ASP A 284 22.02 -5.46 -6.19
N GLN A 285 21.93 -5.79 -7.48
CA GLN A 285 21.38 -4.89 -8.50
C GLN A 285 19.91 -4.50 -8.24
N VAL A 286 19.07 -5.42 -7.76
CA VAL A 286 17.67 -5.10 -7.39
C VAL A 286 17.66 -4.09 -6.25
N VAL A 287 18.47 -4.32 -5.23
CA VAL A 287 18.58 -3.40 -4.07
C VAL A 287 19.13 -2.04 -4.50
N GLU A 288 20.13 -1.99 -5.37
CA GLU A 288 20.68 -0.75 -5.92
C GLU A 288 19.64 0.05 -6.72
N LEU A 289 18.87 -0.62 -7.58
CA LEU A 289 17.80 0.02 -8.36
C LEU A 289 16.68 0.55 -7.45
N THR A 290 16.30 -0.20 -6.42
CA THR A 290 15.36 0.27 -5.38
C THR A 290 15.90 1.52 -4.68
N ARG A 291 17.19 1.53 -4.30
CA ARG A 291 17.85 2.69 -3.68
C ARG A 291 17.96 3.90 -4.62
N ALA A 292 17.87 3.70 -5.93
CA ALA A 292 17.88 4.76 -6.93
C ALA A 292 16.47 5.29 -7.28
N ASN A 293 15.41 4.87 -6.57
CA ASN A 293 14.00 5.17 -6.89
C ASN A 293 13.63 4.75 -8.32
N PHE A 294 14.26 3.70 -8.86
CA PHE A 294 13.92 3.19 -10.18
C PHE A 294 12.42 2.86 -10.22
N LYS A 295 11.69 3.43 -11.19
CA LYS A 295 10.22 3.30 -11.34
C LYS A 295 9.41 3.77 -10.12
N LEU A 296 9.83 4.87 -9.49
CA LEU A 296 9.13 5.48 -8.35
C LEU A 296 9.01 4.55 -7.13
N TRP A 297 9.95 3.61 -6.98
CA TRP A 297 10.00 2.75 -5.79
C TRP A 297 10.32 3.57 -4.55
N ASN A 298 9.70 3.19 -3.44
CA ASN A 298 9.99 3.84 -2.17
C ASN A 298 11.41 3.47 -1.73
N LYS A 299 12.14 4.47 -1.25
CA LYS A 299 13.47 4.30 -0.66
C LYS A 299 13.33 4.11 0.84
N VAL A 300 14.19 3.32 1.43
CA VAL A 300 14.48 3.41 2.86
C VAL A 300 15.95 3.77 3.03
N GLU A 301 16.24 5.05 3.25
CA GLU A 301 17.61 5.55 3.48
C GLU A 301 18.08 5.25 4.91
N GLY A 302 19.37 4.94 5.04
CA GLY A 302 20.05 4.90 6.33
C GLY A 302 20.42 6.29 6.83
N ASP A 303 20.35 6.46 8.15
CA ASP A 303 20.82 7.57 8.99
C ASP A 303 20.76 8.97 8.37
N ALA A 304 19.54 9.51 8.29
CA ALA A 304 19.38 10.96 8.35
C ALA A 304 19.61 11.44 9.79
N ALA A 305 20.30 12.56 9.95
CA ALA A 305 20.58 13.17 11.25
C ALA A 305 19.31 13.27 12.09
N LYS A 306 19.38 12.82 13.36
CA LYS A 306 18.31 12.96 14.35
C LYS A 306 17.79 14.40 14.36
N PRO A 307 16.55 14.66 13.93
CA PRO A 307 15.95 15.97 14.09
C PRO A 307 15.86 16.29 15.59
N ALA A 308 15.95 17.58 15.94
CA ALA A 308 15.60 18.02 17.28
C ALA A 308 14.17 17.55 17.64
N LYS A 309 13.94 17.18 18.91
CA LYS A 309 12.62 16.76 19.41
C LYS A 309 11.56 17.74 18.91
N ASP A 310 10.66 17.21 18.12
CA ASP A 310 9.72 18.01 17.39
C ASP A 310 8.40 18.09 18.17
N GLY A 311 8.03 19.30 18.63
CA GLY A 311 6.76 19.53 19.34
C GLY A 311 5.51 19.35 18.47
N ARG A 312 5.67 19.09 17.16
CA ARG A 312 4.63 18.99 16.12
C ARG A 312 3.69 17.78 16.23
N ASN A 313 4.04 16.77 17.04
CA ASN A 313 3.11 15.66 17.35
C ASN A 313 1.78 16.18 17.93
N MET A 314 1.83 17.22 18.75
CA MET A 314 0.64 17.76 19.41
C MET A 314 -0.33 18.42 18.43
N ASP A 315 0.14 19.10 17.39
CA ASP A 315 -0.71 19.74 16.39
C ASP A 315 -1.45 18.69 15.54
N THR A 316 -0.76 17.59 15.20
CA THR A 316 -1.34 16.46 14.45
C THR A 316 -2.36 15.69 15.30
N ILE A 317 -2.07 15.49 16.58
CA ILE A 317 -3.01 14.90 17.56
C ILE A 317 -4.26 15.78 17.74
N THR A 318 -4.09 17.11 17.76
CA THR A 318 -5.19 18.08 17.93
C THR A 318 -6.17 18.09 16.74
N GLN A 319 -5.73 17.69 15.54
CA GLN A 319 -6.58 17.59 14.35
C GLN A 319 -6.99 16.16 13.99
N SER A 320 -6.82 15.22 14.93
CA SER A 320 -7.04 13.78 14.67
C SER A 320 -8.43 13.46 14.12
N ASP A 321 -9.49 14.11 14.59
CA ASP A 321 -10.87 13.90 14.11
C ASP A 321 -11.05 14.21 12.61
N LYS A 322 -10.19 15.05 12.03
CA LYS A 322 -10.21 15.43 10.61
C LYS A 322 -9.19 14.64 9.78
N LEU A 323 -8.03 14.34 10.37
CA LEU A 323 -6.88 13.80 9.65
C LEU A 323 -6.72 12.28 9.77
N MET A 324 -7.29 11.68 10.81
CA MET A 324 -7.04 10.28 11.17
C MET A 324 -8.30 9.44 11.10
N ILE A 325 -8.14 8.17 10.73
CA ILE A 325 -9.20 7.16 10.86
C ILE A 325 -9.61 7.00 12.34
N PRO A 326 -10.87 6.60 12.61
CA PRO A 326 -11.35 6.43 13.98
C PRO A 326 -10.44 5.54 14.82
N GLY A 327 -10.10 6.00 16.04
CA GLY A 327 -9.27 5.25 17.00
C GLY A 327 -7.76 5.29 16.75
N PHE A 328 -7.28 5.82 15.61
CA PHE A 328 -5.84 5.82 15.31
C PHE A 328 -5.02 6.72 16.23
N CYS A 329 -5.55 7.88 16.64
CA CYS A 329 -4.88 8.74 17.60
C CYS A 329 -4.61 8.04 18.94
N GLY A 330 -5.65 7.43 19.54
CA GLY A 330 -5.50 6.66 20.78
C GLY A 330 -4.57 5.44 20.62
N LEU A 331 -4.53 4.84 19.43
CA LEU A 331 -3.57 3.79 19.11
C LEU A 331 -2.13 4.31 19.12
N LEU A 332 -1.85 5.46 18.50
CA LEU A 332 -0.52 6.09 18.50
C LEU A 332 -0.10 6.54 19.91
N GLU A 333 -1.03 7.09 20.69
CA GLU A 333 -0.80 7.49 22.08
C GLU A 333 -0.39 6.28 22.94
N SER A 334 -1.14 5.19 22.84
CA SER A 334 -0.86 3.95 23.55
C SER A 334 0.34 3.16 23.01
N SER A 335 0.93 3.58 21.88
CA SER A 335 2.09 2.96 21.23
C SER A 335 3.37 3.78 21.39
N ALA A 336 3.41 4.68 22.38
CA ALA A 336 4.64 5.40 22.77
C ALA A 336 5.80 4.44 23.04
N GLU A 337 5.49 3.29 23.65
CA GLU A 337 6.43 2.23 23.97
C GLU A 337 6.02 0.93 23.25
N LYS A 338 6.97 0.00 23.16
CA LYS A 338 6.72 -1.32 22.56
C LYS A 338 5.71 -2.11 23.39
N SER A 339 4.87 -2.88 22.71
CA SER A 339 3.98 -3.84 23.36
C SER A 339 4.72 -5.01 24.01
N CYS A 340 5.81 -5.46 23.39
CA CYS A 340 6.62 -6.59 23.85
C CYS A 340 8.09 -6.20 23.97
N SER A 341 8.68 -6.46 25.15
CA SER A 341 10.09 -6.19 25.44
C SER A 341 11.07 -7.10 24.70
N HIS A 342 10.61 -8.28 24.25
CA HIS A 342 11.41 -9.25 23.49
C HIS A 342 11.40 -9.00 21.97
N CYS A 343 10.53 -8.11 21.47
CA CYS A 343 10.54 -7.74 20.06
C CYS A 343 11.69 -6.75 19.78
N ASP A 344 12.44 -6.98 18.70
CA ASP A 344 13.55 -6.11 18.33
C ASP A 344 13.04 -4.70 18.02
N SER A 345 13.87 -3.69 18.32
CA SER A 345 13.50 -2.30 18.06
C SER A 345 13.17 -2.06 16.59
N ALA A 346 12.21 -1.17 16.39
CA ALA A 346 11.79 -0.70 15.08
C ALA A 346 13.02 -0.28 14.28
N VAL A 347 13.30 -1.03 13.22
CA VAL A 347 14.37 -0.67 12.30
C VAL A 347 13.69 0.08 11.15
N SER A 348 13.76 1.41 11.18
CA SER A 348 13.26 2.24 10.07
C SER A 348 14.04 1.98 8.80
N SER A 349 15.30 1.51 8.90
CA SER A 349 16.20 1.21 7.78
C SER A 349 17.02 -0.07 8.00
N SER A 350 16.78 -1.13 7.21
CA SER A 350 17.66 -2.29 7.24
C SER A 350 18.84 -2.09 6.28
N PRO A 351 20.08 -1.94 6.75
CA PRO A 351 21.24 -1.94 5.86
C PRO A 351 21.49 -3.33 5.24
N GLY A 352 20.82 -4.37 5.75
CA GLY A 352 20.97 -5.75 5.27
C GLY A 352 20.12 -6.04 4.04
N ILE A 353 20.75 -6.58 3.00
CA ILE A 353 20.09 -7.22 1.86
C ILE A 353 19.09 -8.28 2.38
N ARG A 354 17.90 -8.37 1.77
CA ARG A 354 16.83 -9.36 2.07
C ARG A 354 16.14 -9.20 3.43
N ARG A 355 15.82 -7.98 3.87
CA ARG A 355 15.13 -7.73 5.15
C ARG A 355 14.03 -6.68 5.02
N PHE A 356 12.87 -6.96 5.61
CA PHE A 356 11.81 -5.98 5.83
C PHE A 356 12.24 -4.92 6.85
N GLY A 357 11.63 -3.73 6.77
CA GLY A 357 11.70 -2.72 7.81
C GLY A 357 10.73 -3.02 8.95
N GLY A 358 10.69 -2.12 9.94
CA GLY A 358 9.75 -2.18 11.05
C GLY A 358 10.25 -2.99 12.25
N VAL A 359 9.31 -3.37 13.13
CA VAL A 359 9.58 -4.11 14.36
C VAL A 359 9.64 -5.61 14.05
N ARG A 360 10.63 -6.32 14.59
CA ARG A 360 10.68 -7.78 14.46
C ARG A 360 10.06 -8.45 15.66
N LEU A 361 9.04 -9.25 15.38
CA LEU A 361 8.36 -10.04 16.40
C LEU A 361 9.27 -11.16 16.93
N CYS A 362 9.24 -11.36 18.25
CA CYS A 362 9.78 -12.55 18.89
C CYS A 362 8.95 -13.79 18.51
N ASP A 363 9.44 -14.99 18.82
CA ASP A 363 8.80 -16.24 18.41
C ASP A 363 7.43 -16.46 19.06
N GLU A 364 7.22 -15.97 20.30
CA GLU A 364 5.89 -16.01 20.94
C GLU A 364 4.89 -15.14 20.18
N CYS A 365 5.23 -13.87 19.91
CA CYS A 365 4.36 -12.97 19.15
C CYS A 365 4.09 -13.51 17.74
N LYS A 366 5.10 -14.06 17.05
CA LYS A 366 4.88 -14.71 15.74
C LYS A 366 3.90 -15.86 15.83
N THR A 367 3.91 -16.62 16.91
CA THR A 367 2.99 -17.76 17.08
C THR A 367 1.54 -17.28 17.12
N GLU A 368 1.24 -16.21 17.87
CA GLU A 368 -0.10 -15.59 17.88
C GLU A 368 -0.54 -15.14 16.49
N TRP A 369 0.37 -14.49 15.75
CA TRP A 369 0.08 -14.01 14.39
C TRP A 369 -0.16 -15.16 13.41
N ARG A 370 0.63 -16.23 13.49
CA ARG A 370 0.42 -17.44 12.68
C ARG A 370 -0.92 -18.11 13.01
N LEU A 371 -1.32 -18.15 14.28
CA LEU A 371 -2.63 -18.65 14.69
C LEU A 371 -3.78 -17.80 14.10
N PHE A 372 -3.64 -16.48 14.14
CA PHE A 372 -4.61 -15.55 13.53
C PHE A 372 -4.78 -15.80 12.02
N MET A 373 -3.66 -15.97 11.30
CA MET A 373 -3.67 -16.23 9.85
C MET A 373 -4.27 -17.60 9.52
N ARG A 374 -3.96 -18.66 10.29
CA ARG A 374 -4.56 -19.99 10.10
C ARG A 374 -6.06 -20.01 10.37
N ALA A 375 -6.55 -19.11 11.23
CA ALA A 375 -7.97 -18.97 11.51
C ALA A 375 -8.75 -18.20 10.41
N ALA A 376 -8.11 -17.80 9.30
CA ALA A 376 -8.75 -17.01 8.25
C ALA A 376 -10.06 -17.63 7.74
N ARG A 377 -10.04 -18.89 7.28
CA ARG A 377 -11.25 -19.57 6.76
C ARG A 377 -12.41 -19.55 7.76
N VAL A 378 -12.13 -19.77 9.05
CA VAL A 378 -13.15 -19.73 10.12
C VAL A 378 -13.68 -18.32 10.31
N ARG A 379 -12.82 -17.30 10.32
CA ARG A 379 -13.23 -15.89 10.46
C ARG A 379 -14.08 -15.42 9.28
N PHE A 380 -13.71 -15.82 8.05
CA PHE A 380 -14.48 -15.53 6.85
C PHE A 380 -15.84 -16.23 6.84
N ALA A 381 -15.89 -17.53 7.12
CA ALA A 381 -17.15 -18.27 7.22
C ALA A 381 -18.11 -17.71 8.29
N ALA A 382 -17.56 -17.13 9.37
CA ALA A 382 -18.34 -16.48 10.41
C ALA A 382 -18.85 -15.08 10.03
N ALA A 383 -18.19 -14.37 9.11
CA ALA A 383 -18.58 -13.03 8.67
C ALA A 383 -19.41 -13.03 7.37
N PHE A 384 -19.26 -14.08 6.56
CA PHE A 384 -19.98 -14.32 5.32
C PHE A 384 -20.62 -15.72 5.39
N PRO A 385 -21.75 -15.87 6.09
CA PRO A 385 -22.40 -17.17 6.22
C PRO A 385 -22.73 -17.83 4.88
N GLU A 386 -22.93 -17.03 3.83
CA GLU A 386 -23.24 -17.47 2.47
C GLU A 386 -22.10 -18.24 1.78
N ILE A 387 -20.84 -18.10 2.24
CA ILE A 387 -19.70 -18.85 1.67
C ILE A 387 -19.24 -20.01 2.56
N LYS A 388 -19.91 -20.24 3.69
CA LYS A 388 -19.46 -21.19 4.72
C LYS A 388 -19.22 -22.59 4.16
N ASP A 389 -20.16 -23.09 3.36
CA ASP A 389 -20.10 -24.45 2.81
C ASP A 389 -19.01 -24.58 1.74
N ASN A 390 -18.68 -23.49 1.03
CA ASN A 390 -17.59 -23.45 0.06
C ASN A 390 -16.21 -23.45 0.73
N LEU A 391 -16.11 -23.01 1.99
CA LEU A 391 -14.83 -22.86 2.70
C LEU A 391 -14.49 -24.01 3.65
N LEU A 392 -15.52 -24.59 4.27
CA LEU A 392 -15.39 -25.60 5.32
C LEU A 392 -15.82 -27.01 4.86
N GLY A 393 -16.34 -27.14 3.64
CA GLY A 393 -16.82 -28.39 3.04
C GLY A 393 -15.74 -29.26 2.41
#